data_AF-A0A1B6CYB5-F1
#
_entry.id   AF-A0A1B6CYB5-F1
#
_cell.length_a   1.000
_cell.length_b   1.000
_cell.length_c   1.000
_cell.angle_alpha   90.00
_cell.angle_beta   90.00
_cell.angle_gamma   90.00
#
_symmetry.space_group_name_H-M   'P 1'
#
loop_
_entity.id
_entity.type
_entity.pdbx_description
1 polymer ?
#
loop_
_entity_poly.entity_id
_entity_poly.type
_entity_poly.pdbx_seq_one_letter_code
_entity_poly.pdbx_strand_id
1 'polypeptide(L)'
;MDVLQGIFPEEVHFHVKRYPINELPPSEGGIKEWLNDLWHQKEQKLSEFYSQNSFSSEAVTDLKPKPISNALLLACLFWTALIVFTFYLIITSMYVKIWTIFHCSIFIILSFVSEGIQQLEVTLFNMKSKKDKGVSKLN
;
A
#
# COMPACT_ATOMS: atom_id res chain seq x y z
N MET A 1 -5.10 -11.50 -17.57
CA MET A 1 -5.95 -12.67 -17.26
C MET A 1 -5.07 -13.82 -16.74
N ASP A 2 -3.94 -13.52 -16.11
CA ASP A 2 -2.96 -14.55 -15.72
C ASP A 2 -3.12 -14.96 -14.25
N VAL A 3 -3.60 -14.04 -13.41
CA VAL A 3 -3.92 -14.27 -11.99
C VAL A 3 -5.07 -15.29 -11.83
N LEU A 4 -6.09 -15.22 -12.69
CA LEU A 4 -7.21 -16.19 -12.68
C LEU A 4 -6.84 -17.54 -13.29
N GLN A 5 -5.79 -17.59 -14.11
CA GLN A 5 -5.28 -18.82 -14.73
C GLN A 5 -4.31 -19.57 -13.80
N GLY A 6 -3.98 -19.01 -12.63
CA GLY A 6 -3.05 -19.63 -11.69
C GLY A 6 -1.62 -19.72 -12.24
N ILE A 7 -1.30 -18.94 -13.28
CA ILE A 7 0.06 -18.82 -13.80
C ILE A 7 0.81 -17.91 -12.83
N PHE A 8 1.22 -18.49 -11.71
CA PHE A 8 2.14 -17.85 -10.79
C PHE A 8 3.55 -17.99 -11.37
N PRO A 9 4.34 -16.90 -11.42
CA PRO A 9 5.74 -17.02 -11.77
C PRO A 9 6.40 -18.00 -10.79
N GLU A 10 7.09 -19.02 -11.33
CA GLU A 10 7.74 -20.07 -10.53
C GLU A 10 8.77 -19.47 -9.58
N GLU A 11 9.43 -18.38 -9.98
CA GLU A 11 10.43 -17.67 -9.18
C GLU A 11 10.27 -16.14 -9.29
N VAL A 12 10.28 -15.46 -8.14
CA VAL A 12 10.30 -13.99 -8.06
C VAL A 12 11.53 -13.59 -7.26
N HIS A 13 12.49 -12.95 -7.94
CA HIS A 13 13.72 -12.48 -7.31
C HIS A 13 13.58 -11.01 -6.88
N PHE A 14 13.80 -10.74 -5.59
CA PHE A 14 13.82 -9.38 -5.05
C PHE A 14 15.26 -8.94 -4.78
N HIS A 15 15.68 -7.83 -5.40
CA HIS A 15 16.92 -7.15 -5.05
C HIS A 15 16.59 -5.83 -4.35
N VAL A 16 16.83 -5.77 -3.04
CA VAL A 16 16.57 -4.57 -2.23
C VAL A 16 17.88 -4.10 -1.59
N LYS A 17 18.34 -2.91 -2.00
CA LYS A 17 19.52 -2.25 -1.42
C LYS A 17 19.08 -1.04 -0.59
N ARG A 18 19.62 -0.92 0.63
CA ARG A 18 19.38 0.22 1.53
C ARG A 18 20.59 1.14 1.52
N TYR A 19 20.34 2.45 1.43
CA TYR A 19 21.38 3.48 1.48
C TYR A 19 21.21 4.28 2.78
N PRO A 20 22.27 4.45 3.60
CA PRO A 20 22.21 5.25 4.81
C PRO A 20 22.04 6.74 4.47
N ILE A 21 21.39 7.49 5.38
CA ILE A 21 21.10 8.93 5.19
C ILE A 21 22.38 9.75 4.95
N ASN A 22 23.51 9.32 5.51
CA ASN A 22 24.79 10.01 5.38
C ASN A 22 25.39 9.96 3.95
N GLU A 23 24.92 9.05 3.10
CA GLU A 23 25.34 8.96 1.69
C GLU A 23 24.52 9.87 0.77
N LEU A 24 23.45 10.50 1.28
CA LEU A 24 22.64 11.39 0.46
C LEU A 24 23.31 12.76 0.30
N PRO A 25 23.44 13.26 -0.93
CA PRO A 25 23.92 14.62 -1.15
C PRO A 25 22.92 15.64 -0.57
N PRO A 26 23.40 16.73 0.07
CA PRO A 26 22.54 17.69 0.76
C PRO A 26 21.82 18.68 -0.18
N SER A 27 22.17 18.70 -1.47
CA SER A 27 21.63 19.61 -2.48
C SER A 27 20.60 18.90 -3.36
N GLU A 28 19.49 19.56 -3.70
CA GLU A 28 18.45 19.04 -4.61
C GLU A 28 19.03 18.62 -5.98
N GLY A 29 19.99 19.40 -6.51
CA GLY A 29 20.70 19.06 -7.75
C GLY A 29 21.55 17.80 -7.61
N GLY A 30 22.28 17.68 -6.49
CA GLY A 30 23.10 16.49 -6.21
C GLY A 30 22.24 15.24 -5.98
N ILE A 31 21.06 15.37 -5.38
CA ILE A 31 20.11 14.25 -5.20
C ILE A 31 19.63 13.74 -6.56
N LYS A 32 19.34 14.65 -7.50
CA LYS A 32 18.90 14.28 -8.84
C LYS A 32 19.97 13.49 -9.59
N GLU A 33 21.22 13.94 -9.54
CA GLU A 33 22.36 13.23 -10.16
C GLU A 33 22.58 11.87 -9.51
N TRP A 34 22.58 11.81 -8.18
CA TRP A 34 22.71 10.55 -7.42
C TRP A 34 21.60 9.55 -7.75
N LEU A 35 20.34 9.99 -7.85
CA LEU A 35 19.22 9.13 -8.26
C LEU A 35 19.37 8.62 -9.69
N ASN A 36 19.85 9.45 -10.61
CA ASN A 36 20.10 9.05 -11.99
C ASN A 36 21.20 7.98 -12.07
N ASP A 37 22.30 8.17 -11.35
CA ASP A 37 23.39 7.19 -11.31
C ASP A 37 22.93 5.86 -10.71
N LEU A 38 22.11 5.91 -9.65
CA LEU A 38 21.48 4.73 -9.07
C LEU A 38 20.53 4.02 -10.03
N TRP A 39 19.74 4.79 -10.78
CA TRP A 39 18.84 4.25 -11.79
C TRP A 39 19.63 3.55 -12.89
N HIS A 40 20.70 4.16 -13.38
CA HIS A 40 21.57 3.56 -14.38
C HIS A 40 22.21 2.26 -13.91
N GLN A 41 22.71 2.21 -12.67
CA GLN A 41 23.24 0.98 -12.08
C GLN A 41 22.18 -0.12 -11.97
N LYS A 42 20.94 0.24 -11.58
CA LYS A 42 19.82 -0.70 -11.53
C LYS A 42 19.49 -1.25 -12.91
N GLU A 43 19.44 -0.40 -13.93
CA GLU A 43 19.12 -0.79 -15.30
C GLU A 43 20.18 -1.74 -15.88
N GLN A 44 21.46 -1.47 -15.61
CA GLN A 44 22.54 -2.37 -16.01
C GLN A 44 22.40 -3.75 -15.35
N LYS A 45 22.17 -3.80 -14.04
CA LYS A 45 21.96 -5.08 -13.32
C LYS A 45 20.73 -5.83 -13.84
N LEU A 46 19.68 -5.10 -14.22
CA LEU A 46 18.45 -5.70 -14.76
C LEU A 46 18.68 -6.24 -16.17
N SER A 47 19.44 -5.54 -17.01
CA SER A 47 19.86 -6.01 -18.34
C SER A 47 20.73 -7.27 -18.25
N GLU A 48 21.67 -7.30 -17.31
CA GLU A 48 22.48 -8.50 -17.00
C GLU A 48 21.59 -9.66 -16.53
N PHE A 49 20.61 -9.41 -15.66
CA PHE A 49 19.65 -10.44 -15.24
C PHE A 49 18.82 -11.00 -16.41
N TYR A 50 18.28 -10.16 -17.29
CA TYR A 50 17.51 -10.62 -18.44
C TYR A 50 18.36 -11.41 -19.45
N SER A 51 19.67 -11.16 -19.53
CA SER A 51 20.58 -11.89 -20.43
C SER A 51 21.11 -13.20 -19.85
N GLN A 52 21.40 -13.25 -18.55
CA GLN A 52 22.00 -14.42 -17.88
C GLN A 52 21.01 -15.24 -17.04
N ASN A 53 19.77 -14.78 -16.93
CA ASN A 53 18.67 -15.35 -16.14
C ASN A 53 19.04 -15.66 -14.68
N SER A 54 20.05 -14.96 -14.14
CA SER A 54 20.52 -15.11 -12.77
C SER A 54 21.10 -13.78 -12.28
N PHE A 55 20.88 -13.48 -11.00
CA PHE A 55 21.59 -12.37 -10.35
C PHE A 55 22.98 -12.85 -9.98
N SER A 56 24.02 -12.11 -10.40
CA SER A 56 25.37 -12.31 -9.85
C SER A 56 25.27 -12.19 -8.33
N SER A 57 25.68 -13.26 -7.64
CA SER A 57 25.45 -13.49 -6.21
C SER A 57 26.27 -12.52 -5.33
N GLU A 58 26.01 -11.23 -5.40
CA GLU A 58 26.41 -10.27 -4.38
C GLU A 58 25.51 -10.48 -3.16
N ALA A 59 26.05 -11.26 -2.21
CA ALA A 59 25.61 -11.42 -0.83
C ALA A 59 24.13 -11.07 -0.60
N VAL A 60 23.26 -12.07 -0.81
CA VAL A 60 21.93 -12.10 -0.19
C VAL A 60 22.18 -11.84 1.29
N THR A 61 21.94 -10.59 1.70
CA THR A 61 21.82 -10.28 3.13
C THR A 61 20.72 -11.21 3.58
N ASP A 62 21.08 -12.10 4.49
CA ASP A 62 20.31 -13.22 5.02
C ASP A 62 18.93 -12.73 5.50
N LEU A 63 18.02 -12.48 4.55
CA LEU A 63 16.61 -12.23 4.77
C LEU A 63 16.03 -13.61 5.07
N LYS A 64 16.43 -14.19 6.21
CA LYS A 64 15.77 -15.35 6.76
C LYS A 64 14.28 -15.02 6.74
N PRO A 65 13.44 -15.81 6.07
CA PRO A 65 12.00 -15.57 6.08
C PRO A 65 11.60 -15.48 7.54
N LYS A 66 11.19 -14.26 7.94
CA LYS A 66 10.81 -14.01 9.33
C LYS A 66 9.66 -14.99 9.59
N PRO A 67 9.76 -15.89 10.58
CA PRO A 67 8.71 -16.86 10.82
C PRO A 67 7.40 -16.09 10.95
N ILE A 68 6.37 -16.57 10.24
CA ILE A 68 5.02 -15.99 10.29
C ILE A 68 4.72 -15.76 11.76
N SER A 69 4.58 -14.50 12.15
CA SER A 69 4.48 -14.17 13.55
C SER A 69 3.18 -14.75 14.08
N ASN A 70 3.21 -15.33 15.28
CA ASN A 70 1.99 -15.80 15.97
C ASN A 70 0.92 -14.69 16.07
N ALA A 71 1.34 -13.41 15.98
CA ALA A 71 0.47 -12.26 15.89
C ALA A 71 -0.41 -12.25 14.63
N LEU A 72 0.11 -12.67 13.47
CA LEU A 72 -0.68 -12.72 12.23
C LEU A 72 -1.74 -13.82 12.32
N LEU A 73 -1.38 -14.99 12.84
CA LEU A 73 -2.34 -16.07 13.07
C LEU A 73 -3.41 -15.66 14.09
N LEU A 74 -3.01 -15.02 15.19
CA LEU A 74 -3.95 -14.54 16.21
C LEU A 74 -4.88 -13.46 15.66
N ALA A 75 -4.35 -12.55 14.82
CA ALA A 75 -5.16 -11.57 14.12
C ALA A 75 -6.19 -12.26 13.21
N CYS A 76 -5.76 -13.23 12.39
CA CYS A 76 -6.67 -13.98 11.53
C CYS A 76 -7.78 -14.67 12.32
N LEU A 77 -7.46 -15.34 13.43
CA LEU A 77 -8.44 -16.00 14.28
C LEU A 77 -9.40 -15.00 14.93
N PHE A 78 -8.87 -13.90 15.47
CA PHE A 78 -9.67 -12.84 16.07
C PHE A 78 -10.66 -12.23 15.07
N TRP A 79 -10.19 -11.85 13.88
CA TRP A 79 -11.03 -11.29 12.83
C TRP A 79 -12.08 -12.29 12.35
N THR A 80 -11.72 -13.57 12.22
CA THR A 80 -12.68 -14.62 11.83
C THR A 80 -13.77 -14.79 12.89
N ALA A 81 -13.40 -14.84 14.17
CA ALA A 81 -14.35 -14.96 15.27
C ALA A 81 -15.28 -13.74 15.36
N LEU A 82 -14.75 -12.53 15.17
CA LEU A 82 -15.53 -11.30 15.15
C LEU A 82 -16.57 -11.31 14.02
N ILE A 83 -16.19 -11.78 12.83
CA ILE A 83 -17.09 -11.91 11.67
C ILE A 83 -18.23 -12.88 12.00
N VAL A 84 -17.91 -14.08 12.49
CA VAL A 84 -18.91 -15.10 12.85
C VAL A 84 -19.87 -14.58 13.93
N PHE A 85 -19.34 -13.93 14.97
CA PHE A 85 -20.14 -13.34 16.04
C PHE A 85 -21.07 -12.24 15.51
N THR A 86 -20.58 -11.39 14.63
CA THR A 86 -21.39 -10.34 14.00
C THR A 86 -22.52 -10.93 13.17
N PHE A 87 -22.25 -11.96 12.35
CA PHE A 87 -23.29 -12.66 11.60
C PHE A 87 -24.33 -13.30 12.52
N TYR A 88 -23.91 -13.90 13.63
CA TYR A 88 -24.82 -14.46 14.63
C TYR A 88 -25.75 -13.40 15.23
N LEU A 89 -25.21 -12.23 15.61
CA LEU A 89 -25.99 -11.10 16.11
C LEU A 89 -26.97 -10.57 15.06
N ILE A 90 -26.54 -10.47 13.80
CA ILE A 90 -27.40 -10.06 12.69
C ILE A 90 -28.57 -11.03 12.56
N ILE A 91 -28.39 -12.35 12.64
CA ILE A 91 -29.51 -13.30 12.48
C ILE A 91 -30.49 -13.23 13.66
N THR A 92 -29.97 -13.11 14.88
CA THR A 92 -30.74 -13.22 16.11
C THR A 92 -31.49 -11.92 16.47
N SER A 93 -30.87 -10.76 16.28
CA SER A 93 -31.40 -9.48 16.76
C SER A 93 -32.00 -8.65 15.63
N MET A 94 -33.29 -8.31 15.76
CA MET A 94 -33.98 -7.45 14.79
C MET A 94 -33.40 -6.02 14.74
N TYR A 95 -32.95 -5.48 15.89
CA TYR A 95 -32.37 -4.15 15.96
C TYR A 95 -31.05 -4.04 15.18
N VAL A 96 -30.21 -5.07 15.28
CA VAL A 96 -28.92 -5.13 14.56
C VAL A 96 -29.15 -5.23 13.05
N LYS A 97 -30.19 -5.94 12.60
CA LYS A 97 -30.57 -6.01 11.18
C LYS A 97 -30.93 -4.62 10.64
N ILE A 98 -31.82 -3.90 11.31
CA ILE A 98 -32.28 -2.57 10.88
C ILE A 98 -31.10 -1.59 10.86
N TRP A 99 -30.27 -1.60 11.90
CA TRP A 99 -29.06 -0.79 11.96
C TRP A 99 -28.09 -1.10 10.80
N THR A 100 -27.88 -2.38 10.48
CA THR A 100 -27.02 -2.81 9.37
C THR A 100 -27.57 -2.33 8.03
N ILE A 101 -28.86 -2.51 7.78
CA ILE A 101 -29.51 -2.05 6.54
C ILE A 101 -29.37 -0.54 6.39
N PHE A 102 -29.62 0.22 7.46
CA PHE A 102 -29.46 1.68 7.46
C PHE A 102 -28.03 2.11 7.09
N HIS A 103 -27.01 1.49 7.70
CA HIS A 103 -25.62 1.74 7.37
C HIS A 103 -25.26 1.37 5.92
N CYS A 104 -25.75 0.23 5.42
CA CYS A 104 -25.58 -0.16 4.03
C CYS A 104 -26.22 0.86 3.08
N SER A 105 -27.44 1.32 3.36
CA SER A 105 -28.11 2.35 2.57
C SER A 105 -27.34 3.66 2.54
N ILE A 106 -26.86 4.14 3.70
CA ILE A 106 -26.00 5.33 3.76
C ILE A 106 -24.74 5.14 2.91
N PHE A 107 -24.07 4.00 3.04
CA PHE A 107 -22.85 3.72 2.29
C PHE A 107 -23.10 3.71 0.77
N ILE A 108 -24.20 3.10 0.33
CA ILE A 108 -24.62 3.11 -1.07
C ILE A 108 -24.91 4.53 -1.55
N ILE A 109 -25.66 5.32 -0.78
CA ILE A 109 -25.95 6.72 -1.12
C ILE A 109 -24.65 7.52 -1.23
N LEU A 110 -23.73 7.38 -0.28
CA LEU A 110 -22.41 8.02 -0.33
C LEU A 110 -21.60 7.56 -1.54
N SER A 111 -21.68 6.28 -1.91
CA SER A 111 -21.00 5.73 -3.08
C SER A 111 -21.57 6.25 -4.40
N PHE A 112 -22.84 6.65 -4.44
CA PHE A 112 -23.44 7.26 -5.63
C PHE A 112 -23.23 8.77 -5.68
N VAL A 113 -23.24 9.44 -4.53
CA VAL A 113 -23.06 10.90 -4.43
C VAL A 113 -21.59 11.30 -4.59
N SER A 114 -20.66 10.45 -4.16
CA SER A 114 -19.23 10.66 -4.36
C SER A 114 -18.73 9.77 -5.49
N GLU A 115 -18.04 10.35 -6.48
CA GLU A 115 -17.25 9.59 -7.48
C GLU A 115 -16.15 8.72 -6.82
N GLY A 116 -15.99 8.85 -5.49
CA GLY A 116 -15.22 8.02 -4.58
C GLY A 116 -14.92 8.82 -3.31
N ILE A 117 -14.81 8.15 -2.16
CA ILE A 117 -14.39 8.78 -0.88
C ILE A 117 -13.05 9.53 -1.04
N GLN A 118 -12.18 9.04 -1.94
CA GLN A 118 -10.89 9.66 -2.26
C GLN A 118 -11.05 11.04 -2.91
N GLN A 119 -12.02 11.24 -3.80
CA GLN A 119 -12.28 12.55 -4.43
C GLN A 119 -12.82 13.56 -3.42
N LEU A 120 -13.60 13.08 -2.44
CA LEU A 120 -14.09 13.90 -1.34
C LEU A 120 -12.92 14.38 -0.45
N GLU A 121 -11.97 13.50 -0.13
CA GLU A 121 -10.75 13.84 0.61
C GLU A 121 -9.90 14.88 -0.14
N VAL A 122 -9.68 14.68 -1.44
CA VAL A 122 -8.95 15.62 -2.31
C VAL A 122 -9.64 16.98 -2.36
N THR A 123 -10.98 16.99 -2.46
CA THR A 123 -11.77 18.23 -2.49
C THR A 123 -11.67 19.00 -1.16
N LEU A 124 -11.77 18.30 -0.03
CA LEU A 124 -11.61 18.91 1.30
C LEU A 124 -10.19 19.45 1.51
N PHE A 125 -9.18 18.69 1.09
CA PHE A 125 -7.79 19.13 1.15
C PHE A 125 -7.55 20.39 0.30
N ASN A 126 -8.08 20.42 -0.92
CA ASN A 126 -7.98 21.57 -1.82
C ASN A 126 -8.70 22.80 -1.24
N MET A 127 -9.88 22.63 -0.63
CA MET A 127 -10.60 23.71 0.05
C MET A 127 -9.82 24.26 1.25
N LYS A 128 -9.21 23.38 2.06
CA LYS A 128 -8.35 23.78 3.17
C LYS A 128 -7.11 24.53 2.69
N SER A 129 -6.41 23.99 1.68
CA SER A 129 -5.23 24.63 1.09
C SER A 129 -5.56 26.00 0.48
N LYS A 130 -6.72 26.16 -0.16
CA LYS A 130 -7.18 27.45 -0.70
C LYS A 130 -7.49 28.45 0.41
N LYS A 131 -8.08 28.00 1.53
CA LYS A 131 -8.36 28.83 2.70
C LYS A 131 -7.07 29.33 3.34
N ASP A 132 -6.09 28.45 3.56
CA ASP A 132 -4.80 28.81 4.17
C ASP A 132 -4.01 29.78 3.28
N LYS A 133 -4.01 29.57 1.96
CA LYS A 133 -3.41 30.51 0.99
C LYS A 133 -4.14 31.85 0.94
N GLY A 134 -5.46 31.86 1.07
CA GLY A 134 -6.27 33.08 1.12
C GLY A 134 -5.99 33.94 2.36
N VAL A 135 -5.80 33.30 3.52
CA VAL A 135 -5.43 33.99 4.77
C VAL A 135 -4.01 34.56 4.70
N SER A 136 -3.06 33.87 4.06
CA SER A 136 -1.68 34.38 3.89
C SER A 136 -1.57 35.61 2.98
N LYS A 137 -2.56 35.85 2.10
CA LYS A 137 -2.58 37.02 1.19
C LYS A 137 -3.22 38.26 1.81
N LEU A 138 -3.83 38.14 2.98
CA LEU A 138 -4.53 39.23 3.68
C LEU A 138 -3.73 39.79 4.87
N ASN A 139 -2.62 39.14 5.25
CA ASN A 139 -1.59 39.63 6.18
C ASN A 139 -0.36 40.08 5.40
#